data_AF-A0A6C0LKJ5-F1
#
_entry.id   AF-A0A6C0LKJ5-F1
#
_cell.length_a   1.000
_cell.length_b   1.000
_cell.length_c   1.000
_cell.angle_alpha   90.00
_cell.angle_beta   90.00
_cell.angle_gamma   90.00
#
_symmetry.space_group_name_H-M   'P 1'
#
loop_
_entity.id
_entity.type
_entity.pdbx_description
1 polymer ?
#
loop_
_entity_poly.entity_id
_entity_poly.type
_entity_poly.pdbx_seq_one_letter_code
_entity_poly.pdbx_strand_id
1 'polypeptide(L)'
;MADSSTPNPTSSIIWFFIVTTLYTVAEYTGSKKMGQDSSGTSRMYFAGYVLLIIIGEFFVNLGVTQAMCGSAEWSTALMVTIFPWGFIFGILTLLLSMFPGWLSPFSNTFGYGVAILAGLNNILADILEPNPKGKKTPESQDMDEALAHIYSDKSLLVNEITVDNFDYFWDKMRGVFKKGVYSDQGLKGQLYSMIVLKDTVASYIWYLLAGLLITSVSYNYIVNTTCSTSAKDMQKRHDEYEQQLAEAQEKAQNAKETKRVYTSNE
;
A
#
# COMPACT_ATOMS: atom_id res chain seq x y z
N MET A 1 -12.43 29.82 19.53
CA MET A 1 -11.15 29.13 19.84
C MET A 1 -10.99 28.11 18.72
N ALA A 2 -10.19 28.42 17.71
CA ALA A 2 -9.89 27.45 16.67
C ALA A 2 -9.06 26.34 17.31
N ASP A 3 -9.49 25.09 17.19
CA ASP A 3 -8.71 23.94 17.62
C ASP A 3 -7.33 24.03 16.99
N SER A 4 -6.32 24.32 17.80
CA SER A 4 -4.91 24.20 17.45
C SER A 4 -4.58 22.70 17.38
N SER A 5 -5.18 22.01 16.41
CA SER A 5 -4.77 20.65 16.08
C SER A 5 -3.33 20.76 15.58
N THR A 6 -2.43 20.11 16.30
CA THR A 6 -1.05 19.96 15.86
C THR A 6 -1.08 19.36 14.45
N PRO A 7 -0.41 19.97 13.47
CA PRO A 7 -0.29 19.39 12.14
C PRO A 7 0.21 17.95 12.29
N ASN A 8 -0.42 17.00 11.60
CA ASN A 8 0.01 15.61 11.63
C ASN A 8 -0.03 15.01 10.21
N PRO A 9 0.86 14.05 9.91
CA PRO A 9 0.87 13.38 8.60
C PRO A 9 -0.22 12.31 8.47
N THR A 10 -1.13 12.17 9.45
CA THR A 10 -2.08 11.06 9.51
C THR A 10 -3.01 11.04 8.31
N SER A 11 -3.47 12.20 7.84
CA SER A 11 -4.32 12.31 6.64
C SER A 11 -3.63 11.78 5.38
N SER A 12 -2.33 12.08 5.21
CA SER A 12 -1.53 11.58 4.10
C SER A 12 -1.39 10.06 4.19
N ILE A 13 -0.99 9.56 5.37
CA ILE A 13 -0.83 8.12 5.60
C ILE A 13 -2.13 7.35 5.32
N ILE A 14 -3.29 7.86 5.78
CA ILE A 14 -4.59 7.23 5.56
C ILE A 14 -4.94 7.23 4.07
N TRP A 15 -4.80 8.37 3.39
CA TRP A 15 -5.07 8.48 1.96
C TRP A 15 -4.21 7.50 1.16
N PHE A 16 -2.89 7.54 1.40
CA PHE A 16 -1.93 6.63 0.80
C PHE A 16 -2.30 5.17 1.03
N PHE A 17 -2.61 4.79 2.27
CA PHE A 17 -2.95 3.40 2.62
C PHE A 17 -4.19 2.91 1.87
N ILE A 18 -5.25 3.72 1.81
CA ILE A 18 -6.49 3.38 1.10
C ILE A 18 -6.21 3.17 -0.39
N VAL A 19 -5.56 4.15 -1.03
CA VAL A 19 -5.29 4.10 -2.48
C VAL A 19 -4.36 2.94 -2.84
N THR A 20 -3.33 2.68 -2.03
CA THR A 20 -2.39 1.57 -2.24
C THR A 20 -3.06 0.21 -2.05
N THR A 21 -3.95 0.09 -1.06
CA THR A 21 -4.72 -1.14 -0.85
C THR A 21 -5.63 -1.42 -2.04
N LEU A 22 -6.36 -0.41 -2.53
CA LEU A 22 -7.24 -0.54 -3.70
C LEU A 22 -6.47 -0.94 -4.95
N TYR A 23 -5.33 -0.30 -5.20
CA TYR A 23 -4.42 -0.67 -6.28
C TYR A 23 -3.97 -2.13 -6.18
N THR A 24 -3.53 -2.56 -4.99
CA THR A 24 -3.02 -3.92 -4.75
C THR A 24 -4.09 -4.98 -5.02
N VAL A 25 -5.33 -4.73 -4.59
CA VAL A 25 -6.46 -5.63 -4.86
C VAL A 25 -6.79 -5.69 -6.35
N ALA A 26 -6.77 -4.54 -7.04
CA ALA A 26 -7.00 -4.47 -8.48
C ALA A 26 -5.90 -5.21 -9.27
N GLU A 27 -4.63 -5.01 -8.89
CA GLU A 27 -3.48 -5.67 -9.51
C GLU A 27 -3.53 -7.19 -9.34
N TYR A 28 -3.75 -7.66 -8.10
CA TYR A 28 -3.93 -9.09 -7.86
C TYR A 28 -5.06 -9.68 -8.70
N THR A 29 -6.21 -9.00 -8.74
CA THR A 29 -7.38 -9.49 -9.49
C THR A 29 -7.12 -9.53 -10.99
N GLY A 30 -6.37 -8.56 -11.53
CA GLY A 30 -5.99 -8.48 -12.93
C GLY A 30 -4.93 -9.50 -13.35
N SER A 31 -4.02 -9.88 -12.44
CA SER A 31 -2.83 -10.67 -12.76
C SER A 31 -2.87 -12.12 -12.25
N LYS A 32 -3.83 -12.50 -11.40
CA LYS A 32 -3.93 -13.86 -10.83
C LYS A 32 -4.24 -14.98 -11.83
N LYS A 33 -4.71 -14.67 -13.04
CA LYS A 33 -5.09 -15.66 -14.05
C LYS A 33 -3.87 -16.07 -14.86
N MET A 34 -3.51 -17.34 -14.78
CA MET A 34 -2.39 -17.91 -15.53
C MET A 34 -2.61 -17.81 -17.05
N GLY A 35 -1.57 -17.44 -17.79
CA GLY A 35 -1.58 -17.37 -19.26
C GLY A 35 -2.33 -16.18 -19.85
N GLN A 36 -2.86 -15.28 -19.03
CA GLN A 36 -3.47 -14.04 -19.47
C GLN A 36 -2.44 -12.92 -19.51
N ASP A 37 -2.20 -12.31 -20.67
CA ASP A 37 -1.42 -11.07 -20.75
C ASP A 37 -2.23 -9.91 -20.15
N SER A 38 -1.88 -9.54 -18.92
CA SER A 38 -2.44 -8.41 -18.19
C SER A 38 -1.52 -7.19 -18.21
N SER A 39 -0.42 -7.19 -18.97
CA SER A 39 0.64 -6.18 -18.89
C SER A 39 0.17 -4.75 -19.21
N GLY A 40 -0.76 -4.60 -20.16
CA GLY A 40 -1.37 -3.30 -20.48
C GLY A 40 -2.27 -2.80 -19.36
N THR A 41 -3.10 -3.69 -18.81
CA THR A 41 -4.02 -3.39 -17.70
C THR A 41 -3.26 -3.06 -16.42
N SER A 42 -2.22 -3.82 -16.09
CA SER A 42 -1.34 -3.60 -14.93
C SER A 42 -0.65 -2.23 -15.02
N ARG A 43 -0.10 -1.87 -16.18
CA ARG A 43 0.44 -0.51 -16.42
C ARG A 43 -0.59 0.59 -16.23
N MET A 44 -1.83 0.37 -16.69
CA MET A 44 -2.92 1.32 -16.51
C MET A 44 -3.32 1.48 -15.05
N TYR A 45 -3.44 0.39 -14.29
CA TYR A 45 -3.71 0.42 -12.86
C TYR A 45 -2.59 1.13 -12.10
N PHE A 46 -1.34 0.86 -12.43
CA PHE A 46 -0.19 1.51 -11.82
C PHE A 46 -0.15 3.01 -12.12
N ALA A 47 -0.39 3.41 -13.37
CA ALA A 47 -0.47 4.83 -13.74
C ALA A 47 -1.61 5.56 -13.02
N GLY A 48 -2.79 4.93 -12.96
CA GLY A 48 -3.93 5.46 -12.21
C GLY A 48 -3.65 5.59 -10.71
N TYR A 49 -2.99 4.59 -10.13
CA TYR A 49 -2.54 4.60 -8.74
C TYR A 49 -1.59 5.75 -8.44
N VAL A 50 -0.52 5.93 -9.23
CA VAL A 50 0.43 7.03 -9.05
C VAL A 50 -0.28 8.39 -9.17
N LEU A 51 -1.17 8.54 -10.15
CA LEU A 51 -1.93 9.78 -10.34
C LEU A 51 -2.84 10.09 -9.15
N LEU A 52 -3.57 9.10 -8.63
CA LEU A 52 -4.43 9.27 -7.45
C LEU A 52 -3.64 9.64 -6.20
N ILE A 53 -2.46 9.02 -6.02
CA ILE A 53 -1.54 9.38 -4.94
C ILE A 53 -1.09 10.84 -5.07
N ILE A 54 -0.56 11.24 -6.23
CA ILE A 54 -0.07 12.61 -6.44
C ILE A 54 -1.19 13.64 -6.21
N ILE A 55 -2.38 13.41 -6.76
CA ILE A 55 -3.50 14.35 -6.62
C ILE A 55 -3.94 14.44 -5.15
N GLY A 56 -4.17 13.32 -4.49
CA GLY A 56 -4.67 13.36 -3.11
C GLY A 56 -3.63 13.86 -2.12
N GLU A 57 -2.37 13.44 -2.24
CA GLU A 57 -1.27 13.95 -1.39
C GLU A 57 -1.04 15.44 -1.60
N PHE A 58 -1.21 15.95 -2.83
CA PHE A 58 -1.16 17.38 -3.07
C PHE A 58 -2.23 18.14 -2.27
N PHE A 59 -3.49 17.68 -2.30
CA PHE A 59 -4.56 18.31 -1.53
C PHE A 59 -4.38 18.16 -0.01
N VAL A 60 -3.89 17.01 0.45
CA VAL A 60 -3.57 16.85 1.88
C VAL A 60 -2.46 17.80 2.29
N ASN A 61 -1.37 17.89 1.51
CA ASN A 61 -0.26 18.80 1.79
C ASN A 61 -0.68 20.27 1.72
N LEU A 62 -1.61 20.65 0.83
CA LEU A 62 -2.24 21.97 0.85
C LEU A 62 -2.98 22.22 2.18
N GLY A 63 -3.78 21.26 2.65
CA GLY A 63 -4.47 21.36 3.94
C GLY A 63 -3.50 21.50 5.12
N VAL A 64 -2.40 20.73 5.10
CA VAL A 64 -1.34 20.78 6.11
C VAL A 64 -0.63 22.14 6.12
N THR A 65 -0.31 22.70 4.95
CA THR A 65 0.26 24.05 4.85
C THR A 65 -0.72 25.11 5.33
N GLN A 66 -2.01 25.00 4.99
CA GLN A 66 -3.05 25.92 5.47
C GLN A 66 -3.19 25.90 6.98
N ALA A 67 -3.16 24.72 7.60
CA ALA A 67 -3.23 24.57 9.05
C ALA A 67 -2.01 25.20 9.78
N MET A 68 -0.81 25.09 9.19
CA MET A 68 0.42 25.66 9.77
C MET A 68 0.60 27.15 9.51
N CYS A 69 0.37 27.58 8.26
CA CYS A 69 0.71 28.92 7.79
C CYS A 69 -0.48 29.90 7.85
N GLY A 70 -1.69 29.39 8.08
CA GLY A 70 -2.94 30.15 7.93
C GLY A 70 -3.31 30.48 6.48
N SER A 71 -2.52 30.01 5.51
CA SER A 71 -2.73 30.13 4.07
C SER A 71 -2.24 28.86 3.36
N ALA A 72 -2.92 28.48 2.28
CA ALA A 72 -2.50 27.34 1.48
C ALA A 72 -1.24 27.72 0.67
N GLU A 73 -0.13 27.03 0.93
CA GLU A 73 1.15 27.29 0.26
C GLU A 73 1.32 26.37 -0.95
N TRP A 74 0.75 26.78 -2.09
CA TRP A 74 0.67 25.96 -3.31
C TRP A 74 2.02 25.47 -3.84
N SER A 75 3.03 26.35 -3.84
CA SER A 75 4.39 26.00 -4.30
C SER A 75 5.02 24.93 -3.42
N THR A 76 4.94 25.12 -2.09
CA THR A 76 5.48 24.17 -1.12
C THR A 76 4.75 22.83 -1.21
N ALA A 77 3.42 22.84 -1.22
CA ALA A 77 2.59 21.63 -1.32
C ALA A 77 2.89 20.83 -2.60
N LEU A 78 3.08 21.52 -3.74
CA LEU A 78 3.42 20.87 -5.00
C LEU A 78 4.82 20.25 -4.96
N MET A 79 5.83 20.98 -4.45
CA MET A 79 7.20 20.50 -4.37
C MET A 79 7.35 19.28 -3.46
N VAL A 80 6.77 19.33 -2.25
CA VAL A 80 6.83 18.21 -1.29
C VAL A 80 6.00 17.01 -1.73
N THR A 81 5.08 17.18 -2.68
CA THR A 81 4.35 16.05 -3.27
C THR A 81 5.13 15.46 -4.44
N ILE A 82 5.42 16.26 -5.47
CA ILE A 82 5.97 15.75 -6.72
C ILE A 82 7.40 15.24 -6.55
N PHE A 83 8.24 15.93 -5.79
CA PHE A 83 9.65 15.54 -5.72
C PHE A 83 9.85 14.21 -4.95
N PRO A 84 9.33 14.03 -3.72
CA PRO A 84 9.44 12.75 -3.02
C PRO A 84 8.72 11.60 -3.73
N TRP A 85 7.50 11.79 -4.22
CA TRP A 85 6.77 10.74 -4.94
C TRP A 85 7.36 10.45 -6.33
N GLY A 86 7.87 11.45 -7.04
CA GLY A 86 8.53 11.23 -8.33
C GLY A 86 9.88 10.54 -8.16
N PHE A 87 10.70 11.04 -7.23
CA PHE A 87 12.08 10.58 -7.09
C PHE A 87 12.20 9.33 -6.21
N ILE A 88 11.72 9.37 -4.97
CA ILE A 88 11.89 8.26 -4.01
C ILE A 88 11.04 7.06 -4.45
N PHE A 89 9.75 7.26 -4.71
CA PHE A 89 8.87 6.17 -5.13
C PHE A 89 9.22 5.68 -6.54
N GLY A 90 9.51 6.61 -7.48
CA GLY A 90 9.94 6.26 -8.83
C GLY A 90 11.21 5.40 -8.84
N ILE A 91 12.25 5.78 -8.09
CA ILE A 91 13.48 4.98 -7.97
C ILE A 91 13.19 3.61 -7.35
N LEU A 92 12.40 3.54 -6.27
CA LEU A 92 12.07 2.27 -5.66
C LEU A 92 11.36 1.34 -6.66
N THR A 93 10.34 1.84 -7.35
CA THR A 93 9.58 1.03 -8.32
C THR A 93 10.44 0.58 -9.49
N LEU A 94 11.37 1.43 -9.95
CA LEU A 94 12.38 1.07 -10.95
C LEU A 94 13.29 -0.06 -10.45
N LEU A 95 13.79 0.04 -9.21
CA LEU A 95 14.66 -0.98 -8.62
C LEU A 95 13.94 -2.32 -8.46
N LEU A 96 12.70 -2.31 -7.98
CA LEU A 96 11.90 -3.53 -7.86
C LEU A 96 11.60 -4.17 -9.22
N SER A 97 11.42 -3.35 -10.26
CA SER A 97 11.24 -3.86 -11.62
C SER A 97 12.53 -4.43 -12.23
N MET A 98 13.69 -3.85 -11.93
CA MET A 98 14.98 -4.31 -12.46
C MET A 98 15.53 -5.52 -11.69
N PHE A 99 15.24 -5.58 -10.39
CA PHE A 99 15.73 -6.61 -9.48
C PHE A 99 14.56 -7.26 -8.72
N PRO A 100 13.75 -8.11 -9.39
CA PRO A 100 12.57 -8.73 -8.77
C PRO A 100 12.90 -9.58 -7.54
N GLY A 101 14.14 -10.06 -7.42
CA GLY A 101 14.63 -10.74 -6.22
C GLY A 101 14.51 -9.92 -4.93
N TRP A 102 14.38 -8.59 -5.00
CA TRP A 102 14.14 -7.73 -3.83
C TRP A 102 12.74 -7.92 -3.23
N LEU A 103 11.80 -8.51 -3.97
CA LEU A 103 10.50 -8.90 -3.43
C LEU A 103 10.60 -10.13 -2.51
N SER A 104 11.61 -10.98 -2.72
CA SER A 104 11.78 -12.27 -2.03
C SER A 104 11.65 -12.21 -0.49
N PRO A 105 12.33 -11.31 0.25
CA PRO A 105 12.21 -11.30 1.73
C PRO A 105 10.77 -11.09 2.22
N PHE A 106 10.01 -10.18 1.58
CA PHE A 106 8.62 -9.94 1.95
C PHE A 106 7.66 -10.96 1.34
N SER A 107 7.94 -11.48 0.15
CA SER A 107 7.17 -12.56 -0.49
C SER A 107 7.23 -13.84 0.34
N ASN A 108 8.40 -14.18 0.87
CA ASN A 108 8.64 -15.39 1.65
C ASN A 108 8.19 -15.28 3.11
N THR A 109 8.03 -14.06 3.62
CA THR A 109 7.56 -13.82 4.99
C THR A 109 6.08 -13.45 5.00
N PHE A 110 5.74 -12.24 4.55
CA PHE A 110 4.37 -11.72 4.58
C PHE A 110 3.51 -12.35 3.49
N GLY A 111 4.04 -12.46 2.27
CA GLY A 111 3.33 -13.06 1.14
C GLY A 111 2.96 -14.51 1.41
N TYR A 112 3.90 -15.30 1.90
CA TYR A 112 3.67 -16.70 2.28
C TYR A 112 2.64 -16.81 3.42
N GLY A 113 2.74 -15.95 4.43
CA GLY A 113 1.75 -15.89 5.50
C GLY A 113 0.33 -15.62 4.97
N VAL A 114 0.17 -14.64 4.09
CA VAL A 114 -1.12 -14.33 3.46
C VAL A 114 -1.58 -15.48 2.55
N ALA A 115 -0.69 -16.13 1.81
CA ALA A 115 -1.02 -17.27 0.96
C ALA A 115 -1.50 -18.48 1.79
N ILE A 116 -0.88 -18.75 2.95
CA ILE A 116 -1.38 -19.77 3.89
C ILE A 116 -2.81 -19.44 4.33
N LEU A 117 -3.06 -18.19 4.74
CA LEU A 117 -4.40 -17.73 5.15
C LEU A 117 -5.42 -17.85 4.01
N ALA A 118 -4.98 -17.68 2.77
CA ALA A 118 -5.79 -17.84 1.56
C ALA A 118 -5.99 -19.31 1.13
N GLY A 119 -5.41 -20.29 1.84
CA GLY A 119 -5.63 -21.71 1.61
C GLY A 119 -4.53 -22.44 0.82
N LEU A 120 -3.33 -21.87 0.69
CA LEU A 120 -2.18 -22.49 0.03
C LEU A 120 -1.90 -23.92 0.53
N ASN A 121 -2.05 -24.17 1.83
CA ASN A 121 -1.80 -25.50 2.42
C ASN A 121 -2.70 -26.59 1.83
N ASN A 122 -3.95 -26.25 1.53
CA ASN A 122 -4.92 -27.17 0.94
C ASN A 122 -4.58 -27.42 -0.52
N ILE A 123 -4.27 -26.36 -1.28
CA ILE A 123 -3.85 -26.46 -2.68
C ILE A 123 -2.60 -27.35 -2.82
N LEU A 124 -1.59 -27.14 -1.98
CA LEU A 124 -0.40 -27.99 -1.98
C LEU A 124 -0.69 -29.42 -1.55
N ALA A 125 -1.61 -29.63 -0.61
CA ALA A 125 -2.03 -30.97 -0.22
C ALA A 125 -2.77 -31.69 -1.34
N ASP A 126 -3.48 -30.96 -2.20
CA ASP A 126 -4.15 -31.52 -3.39
C ASP A 126 -3.16 -31.84 -4.52
N ILE A 127 -2.10 -31.05 -4.64
CA ILE A 127 -1.09 -31.20 -5.69
C ILE A 127 -0.04 -32.26 -5.37
N LEU A 128 0.56 -32.22 -4.18
CA LEU A 128 1.73 -33.02 -3.82
C LEU A 128 1.33 -34.41 -3.29
N GLU A 129 2.09 -35.44 -3.65
CA GLU A 129 1.95 -36.75 -3.01
C GLU A 129 2.44 -36.69 -1.55
N PRO A 130 1.68 -37.23 -0.57
CA PRO A 130 2.06 -37.17 0.85
C PRO A 130 3.36 -37.89 1.22
N ASN A 131 3.90 -38.70 0.30
CA ASN A 131 5.16 -39.43 0.42
C ASN A 131 5.45 -40.06 -0.95
N PRO A 132 6.40 -39.59 -1.76
CA PRO A 132 6.75 -40.27 -3.01
C PRO A 132 7.35 -41.62 -2.64
N LYS A 133 6.53 -42.66 -2.62
CA LYS A 133 7.00 -44.04 -2.46
C LYS A 133 7.68 -44.46 -3.75
N GLY A 134 8.89 -43.94 -3.97
CA GLY A 134 9.84 -44.52 -4.90
C GLY A 134 10.17 -45.94 -4.46
N LYS A 135 10.37 -46.85 -5.42
CA LYS A 135 10.89 -48.19 -5.13
C LYS A 135 12.22 -48.04 -4.39
N LYS A 136 12.27 -48.52 -3.15
CA LYS A 136 13.47 -48.50 -2.30
C LYS A 136 14.64 -49.17 -3.02
N THR A 137 15.64 -48.40 -3.39
CA THR A 137 16.99 -48.89 -3.72
C THR A 137 17.95 -48.39 -2.64
N PRO A 138 19.04 -49.11 -2.31
CA PRO A 138 19.93 -48.76 -1.20
C PRO A 138 20.56 -47.36 -1.32
N GLU A 139 20.71 -46.84 -2.54
CA GLU A 139 21.22 -45.49 -2.84
C GLU A 139 20.15 -44.39 -2.73
N SER A 140 18.87 -44.73 -2.66
CA SER A 140 17.76 -43.75 -2.63
C SER A 140 17.31 -43.38 -1.22
N GLN A 141 17.72 -44.08 -0.17
CA GLN A 141 17.18 -43.85 1.18
C GLN A 141 17.47 -42.45 1.73
N ASP A 142 18.71 -41.95 1.61
CA ASP A 142 19.08 -40.60 2.07
C ASP A 142 18.46 -39.51 1.18
N MET A 143 18.31 -39.76 -0.12
CA MET A 143 17.61 -38.86 -1.04
C MET A 143 16.11 -38.84 -0.80
N ASP A 144 15.50 -39.99 -0.53
CA ASP A 144 14.08 -40.16 -0.23
C ASP A 144 13.74 -39.52 1.14
N GLU A 145 14.65 -39.58 2.12
CA GLU A 145 14.52 -38.92 3.42
C GLU A 145 14.72 -37.40 3.34
N ALA A 146 15.72 -36.93 2.59
CA ALA A 146 15.89 -35.50 2.31
C ALA A 146 14.71 -34.92 1.52
N LEU A 147 14.20 -35.66 0.53
CA LEU A 147 12.98 -35.32 -0.20
C LEU A 147 11.76 -35.30 0.73
N ALA A 148 11.59 -36.32 1.58
CA ALA A 148 10.53 -36.35 2.61
C ALA A 148 10.59 -35.17 3.57
N HIS A 149 11.79 -34.73 3.95
CA HIS A 149 11.97 -33.56 4.80
C HIS A 149 11.65 -32.26 4.05
N ILE A 150 12.02 -32.14 2.77
CA ILE A 150 11.59 -31.03 1.90
C ILE A 150 10.06 -31.01 1.72
N TYR A 151 9.39 -32.17 1.62
CA TYR A 151 7.92 -32.24 1.58
C TYR A 151 7.27 -31.86 2.90
N SER A 152 7.91 -32.16 4.02
CA SER A 152 7.43 -31.75 5.33
C SER A 152 7.48 -30.23 5.50
N ASP A 153 8.43 -29.57 4.84
CA ASP A 153 8.59 -28.12 4.86
C ASP A 153 8.13 -27.46 3.55
N LYS A 154 6.81 -27.40 3.39
CA LYS A 154 6.12 -26.74 2.27
C LYS A 154 6.58 -25.29 2.05
N SER A 155 7.11 -24.63 3.08
CA SER A 155 7.56 -23.24 2.98
C SER A 155 8.80 -23.11 2.11
N LEU A 156 9.78 -24.01 2.24
CA LEU A 156 10.99 -24.03 1.42
C LEU A 156 10.65 -24.19 -0.05
N LEU A 157 9.74 -25.12 -0.35
CA LEU A 157 9.30 -25.37 -1.72
C LEU A 157 8.62 -24.13 -2.34
N VAL A 158 7.67 -23.52 -1.64
CA VAL A 158 6.90 -22.38 -2.19
C VAL A 158 7.75 -21.11 -2.30
N ASN A 159 8.78 -20.96 -1.46
CA ASN A 159 9.65 -19.79 -1.45
C ASN A 159 10.67 -19.74 -2.59
N GLU A 160 10.89 -20.87 -3.25
CA GLU A 160 11.70 -20.95 -4.48
C GLU A 160 10.87 -20.72 -5.76
N ILE A 161 9.54 -20.67 -5.65
CA ILE A 161 8.64 -20.45 -6.79
C ILE A 161 8.37 -18.96 -6.95
N THR A 162 8.61 -18.45 -8.15
CA THR A 162 8.27 -17.10 -8.60
C THR A 162 7.32 -17.18 -9.78
N VAL A 163 6.72 -16.05 -10.15
CA VAL A 163 5.88 -15.96 -11.36
C VAL A 163 6.69 -16.34 -12.61
N ASP A 164 7.95 -15.90 -12.70
CA ASP A 164 8.81 -16.13 -13.87
C ASP A 164 9.24 -17.59 -14.05
N ASN A 165 9.47 -18.31 -12.95
CA ASN A 165 9.94 -19.69 -13.00
C ASN A 165 8.81 -20.73 -12.85
N PHE A 166 7.55 -20.28 -12.75
CA PHE A 166 6.42 -21.13 -12.37
C PHE A 166 6.22 -22.33 -13.31
N ASP A 167 6.26 -22.11 -14.63
CA ASP A 167 6.10 -23.19 -15.60
C ASP A 167 7.25 -24.20 -15.53
N TYR A 168 8.48 -23.71 -15.37
CA TYR A 168 9.64 -24.57 -15.18
C TYR A 168 9.50 -25.41 -13.90
N PHE A 169 9.09 -24.79 -12.79
CA PHE A 169 8.79 -25.49 -11.55
C PHE A 169 7.73 -26.58 -11.75
N TRP A 170 6.61 -26.24 -12.40
CA TRP A 170 5.50 -27.17 -12.65
C TRP A 170 5.95 -28.40 -13.45
N ASP A 171 6.76 -28.20 -14.49
CA ASP A 171 7.27 -29.27 -15.34
C ASP A 171 8.29 -30.16 -14.64
N LYS A 172 9.19 -29.58 -13.84
CA LYS A 172 10.21 -30.34 -13.10
C LYS A 172 9.64 -31.12 -11.93
N MET A 173 8.57 -30.62 -11.32
CA MET A 173 7.92 -31.26 -10.17
C MET A 173 6.85 -32.28 -10.54
N ARG A 174 6.66 -32.58 -11.84
CA ARG A 174 5.69 -33.58 -12.31
C ARG A 174 5.79 -34.95 -11.62
N GLY A 175 7.01 -35.36 -11.22
CA GLY A 175 7.26 -36.67 -10.62
C GLY A 175 6.77 -36.80 -9.19
N VAL A 176 6.35 -35.69 -8.58
CA VAL A 176 6.00 -35.59 -7.17
C VAL A 176 4.55 -35.16 -6.97
N PHE A 177 3.87 -34.84 -8.07
CA PHE A 177 2.45 -34.54 -8.09
C PHE A 177 1.64 -35.82 -8.01
N LYS A 178 0.47 -35.74 -7.38
CA LYS A 178 -0.49 -36.86 -7.43
C LYS A 178 -0.85 -37.18 -8.86
N LYS A 179 -1.17 -38.46 -9.11
CA LYS A 179 -1.57 -38.95 -10.43
C LYS A 179 -2.70 -38.07 -11.04
N GLY A 180 -2.45 -37.55 -12.24
CA GLY A 180 -3.41 -36.73 -13.00
C GLY A 180 -3.30 -35.22 -12.77
N VAL A 181 -2.64 -34.77 -11.70
CA VAL A 181 -2.54 -33.33 -11.35
C VAL A 181 -1.72 -32.54 -12.37
N TYR A 182 -0.67 -33.13 -12.96
CA TYR A 182 0.15 -32.42 -13.95
C TYR A 182 -0.68 -31.86 -15.13
N SER A 183 -1.74 -32.58 -15.53
CA SER A 183 -2.65 -32.18 -16.60
C SER A 183 -3.81 -31.31 -16.11
N ASP A 184 -3.98 -31.13 -14.81
CA ASP A 184 -5.04 -30.32 -14.20
C ASP A 184 -4.68 -28.83 -14.24
N GLN A 185 -5.22 -28.14 -15.24
CA GLN A 185 -5.03 -26.69 -15.40
C GLN A 185 -5.72 -25.87 -14.29
N GLY A 186 -6.72 -26.43 -13.63
CA GLY A 186 -7.41 -25.79 -12.51
C GLY A 186 -6.51 -25.69 -11.29
N LEU A 187 -5.90 -26.81 -10.88
CA LEU A 187 -4.94 -26.84 -9.77
C LEU A 187 -3.66 -26.06 -10.09
N LYS A 188 -3.17 -26.16 -11.33
CA LYS A 188 -2.03 -25.35 -11.80
C LYS A 188 -2.32 -23.85 -11.66
N GLY A 189 -3.47 -23.40 -12.14
CA GLY A 189 -3.91 -22.01 -12.04
C GLY A 189 -4.14 -21.55 -10.60
N GLN A 190 -4.67 -22.42 -9.73
CA GLN A 190 -4.84 -22.11 -8.30
C GLN A 190 -3.48 -21.90 -7.61
N LEU A 191 -2.50 -22.78 -7.84
CA LEU A 191 -1.16 -22.59 -7.30
C LEU A 191 -0.52 -21.31 -7.85
N TYR A 192 -0.62 -21.07 -9.16
CA TYR A 192 -0.11 -19.83 -9.79
C TYR A 192 -0.71 -18.59 -9.12
N SER A 193 -2.01 -18.58 -8.85
CA SER A 193 -2.66 -17.45 -8.18
C SER A 193 -2.12 -17.18 -6.78
N MET A 194 -1.70 -18.23 -6.06
CA MET A 194 -1.04 -18.08 -4.74
C MET A 194 0.36 -17.49 -4.87
N ILE A 195 1.12 -17.85 -5.91
CA ILE A 195 2.43 -17.24 -6.17
C ILE A 195 2.30 -15.77 -6.53
N VAL A 196 1.34 -15.42 -7.39
CA VAL A 196 1.02 -14.01 -7.70
C VAL A 196 0.61 -13.25 -6.44
N LEU A 197 -0.19 -13.87 -5.56
CA LEU A 197 -0.58 -13.26 -4.28
C LEU A 197 0.64 -12.95 -3.41
N LYS A 198 1.61 -13.86 -3.30
CA LYS A 198 2.83 -13.63 -2.52
C LYS A 198 3.61 -12.41 -3.02
N ASP A 199 3.84 -12.32 -4.32
CA ASP A 199 4.61 -11.22 -4.93
C ASP A 199 3.85 -9.89 -4.89
N THR A 200 2.51 -9.94 -5.00
CA THR A 200 1.65 -8.76 -4.86
C THR A 200 1.71 -8.22 -3.43
N VAL A 201 1.66 -9.10 -2.42
CA VAL A 201 1.85 -8.71 -1.00
C VAL A 201 3.25 -8.16 -0.76
N ALA A 202 4.28 -8.76 -1.36
CA ALA A 202 5.65 -8.25 -1.23
C ALA A 202 5.79 -6.82 -1.76
N SER A 203 5.23 -6.56 -2.94
CA SER A 203 5.19 -5.23 -3.56
C SER A 203 4.41 -4.24 -2.69
N TYR A 204 3.29 -4.67 -2.13
CA TYR A 204 2.50 -3.87 -1.20
C TYR A 204 3.30 -3.45 0.04
N ILE A 205 4.04 -4.37 0.68
CA ILE A 205 4.89 -4.04 1.83
C ILE A 205 5.98 -3.04 1.44
N TRP A 206 6.64 -3.21 0.30
CA TRP A 206 7.62 -2.24 -0.20
C TRP A 206 6.99 -0.86 -0.40
N TYR A 207 5.80 -0.79 -1.00
CA TYR A 207 5.10 0.47 -1.19
C TYR A 207 4.72 1.11 0.14
N LEU A 208 4.25 0.34 1.12
CA LEU A 208 3.96 0.85 2.46
C LEU A 208 5.18 1.49 3.11
N LEU A 209 6.33 0.82 3.07
CA LEU A 209 7.57 1.36 3.62
C LEU A 209 7.98 2.66 2.92
N ALA A 210 7.87 2.70 1.59
CA ALA A 210 8.19 3.88 0.79
C ALA A 210 7.24 5.05 1.07
N GLY A 211 5.93 4.78 1.11
CA GLY A 211 4.92 5.79 1.39
C GLY A 211 5.06 6.38 2.78
N LEU A 212 5.33 5.56 3.80
CA LEU A 212 5.61 6.04 5.16
C LEU A 212 6.87 6.92 5.21
N LEU A 213 7.93 6.53 4.49
CA LEU A 213 9.13 7.35 4.36
C LEU A 213 8.83 8.67 3.65
N ILE A 214 8.12 8.64 2.53
CA ILE A 214 7.80 9.81 1.70
C ILE A 214 6.92 10.79 2.47
N THR A 215 5.85 10.31 3.12
CA THR A 215 4.98 11.15 3.95
C THR A 215 5.75 11.80 5.09
N SER A 216 6.67 11.05 5.74
CA SER A 216 7.56 11.60 6.76
C SER A 216 8.49 12.69 6.21
N VAL A 217 9.15 12.45 5.07
CA VAL A 217 10.03 13.45 4.41
C VAL A 217 9.24 14.70 4.04
N SER A 218 8.06 14.52 3.46
CA SER A 218 7.18 15.62 3.03
C SER A 218 6.74 16.45 4.23
N TYR A 219 6.24 15.81 5.28
CA TYR A 219 5.81 16.47 6.51
C TYR A 219 6.96 17.22 7.20
N ASN A 220 8.12 16.57 7.35
CA ASN A 220 9.30 17.22 7.95
C ASN A 220 9.76 18.42 7.12
N TYR A 221 9.66 18.37 5.80
CA TYR A 221 9.98 19.52 4.97
C TYR A 221 9.01 20.68 5.23
N ILE A 222 7.70 20.43 5.26
CA ILE A 222 6.71 21.49 5.49
C ILE A 222 6.93 22.14 6.87
N VAL A 223 7.14 21.34 7.92
CA VAL A 223 7.37 21.84 9.29
C VAL A 223 8.62 22.71 9.40
N ASN A 224 9.67 22.41 8.63
CA ASN A 224 10.93 23.16 8.66
C ASN A 224 10.98 24.33 7.65
N THR A 225 9.96 24.49 6.81
CA THR A 225 9.92 25.54 5.79
C THR A 225 9.24 26.80 6.33
N THR A 226 9.77 27.97 6.00
CA THR A 226 9.13 29.25 6.34
C THR A 226 7.92 29.49 5.44
N CYS A 227 6.76 29.81 6.05
CA CYS A 227 5.56 30.18 5.31
C CYS A 227 5.78 31.46 4.49
N SER A 228 5.43 31.47 3.21
CA SER A 228 5.58 32.63 2.33
C SER A 228 4.28 33.41 2.24
N THR A 229 4.07 34.37 3.15
CA THR A 229 2.80 35.13 3.15
C THR A 229 2.81 36.22 2.07
N SER A 230 1.88 36.17 1.11
CA SER A 230 1.72 37.25 0.15
C SER A 230 0.97 38.44 0.78
N ALA A 231 1.19 39.67 0.27
CA ALA A 231 0.47 40.86 0.73
C ALA A 231 -1.05 40.72 0.58
N LYS A 232 -1.50 40.00 -0.45
CA LYS A 232 -2.91 39.69 -0.69
C LYS A 232 -3.48 38.75 0.38
N ASP A 233 -2.69 37.80 0.85
CA ASP A 233 -3.11 36.87 1.91
C ASP A 233 -3.15 37.55 3.29
N MET A 234 -2.26 38.53 3.52
CA MET A 234 -2.32 39.36 4.73
C MET A 234 -3.57 40.25 4.74
N GLN A 235 -3.90 40.88 3.61
CA GLN A 235 -5.10 41.70 3.48
C GLN A 235 -6.37 40.87 3.65
N LYS A 236 -6.46 39.71 2.99
CA LYS A 236 -7.61 38.81 3.13
C LYS A 236 -7.83 38.37 4.59
N ARG A 237 -6.75 38.02 5.31
CA ARG A 237 -6.85 37.66 6.73
C ARG A 237 -7.28 38.82 7.61
N HIS A 238 -6.83 40.04 7.30
CA HIS A 238 -7.28 41.24 8.00
C HIS A 238 -8.79 41.45 7.79
N ASP A 239 -9.26 41.38 6.54
CA ASP A 239 -10.68 41.53 6.21
C ASP A 239 -11.56 40.46 6.90
N GLU A 240 -11.12 39.19 6.89
CA GLU A 240 -11.80 38.08 7.59
C GLU A 240 -11.84 38.29 9.11
N TYR A 241 -10.76 38.82 9.70
CA TYR A 241 -10.70 39.12 11.13
C TYR A 241 -11.65 40.26 11.52
N GLU A 242 -11.70 41.33 10.74
CA GLU A 242 -12.64 42.44 10.95
C GLU A 242 -14.10 41.97 10.84
N GLN A 243 -14.41 41.08 9.89
CA GLN A 243 -15.75 40.48 9.77
C GLN A 243 -16.11 39.64 11.00
N GLN A 244 -15.19 38.78 11.47
CA GLN A 244 -15.41 37.97 12.67
C GLN A 244 -15.62 38.83 13.92
N LEU A 245 -14.89 39.94 14.05
CA LEU A 245 -15.08 40.89 15.13
C LEU A 245 -16.47 41.52 15.08
N ALA A 246 -16.91 41.97 13.89
CA ALA A 246 -18.23 42.56 13.72
C ALA A 246 -19.35 41.56 14.08
N GLU A 247 -19.27 40.32 13.59
CA GLU A 247 -20.25 39.27 13.91
C GLU A 247 -20.26 38.92 15.41
N ALA A 248 -19.09 38.87 16.05
CA ALA A 248 -18.99 38.58 17.48
C ALA A 248 -19.60 39.71 18.33
N GLN A 249 -19.41 40.96 17.91
CA GLN A 249 -20.01 42.12 18.56
C GLN A 249 -21.53 42.13 18.40
N GLU A 250 -22.04 41.83 17.20
CA GLU A 250 -23.49 41.74 16.94
C GLU A 250 -24.14 40.63 17.78
N LYS A 251 -23.53 39.43 17.82
CA LYS A 251 -24.00 38.33 18.69
C LYS A 251 -23.99 38.73 20.16
N ALA A 252 -22.96 39.44 20.63
CA ALA A 252 -22.87 39.90 22.00
C ALA A 252 -23.90 40.99 22.34
N GLN A 253 -24.26 41.85 21.39
CA GLN A 253 -25.31 42.86 21.55
C GLN A 253 -26.70 42.20 21.62
N ASN A 254 -27.01 41.30 20.69
CA ASN A 254 -28.28 40.56 20.67
C ASN A 254 -28.48 39.69 21.94
N ALA A 255 -27.40 39.13 22.48
CA ALA A 255 -27.42 38.38 23.74
C ALA A 255 -27.64 39.28 24.99
N LYS A 256 -27.27 40.57 24.93
CA LYS A 256 -27.54 41.54 26.00
C LYS A 256 -28.98 42.03 25.97
N GLU A 257 -29.57 42.26 24.79
CA GLU A 257 -30.97 42.66 24.66
C GLU A 257 -31.96 41.57 25.11
N THR A 258 -31.60 40.30 24.97
CA THR A 258 -32.45 39.17 25.40
C THR A 258 -32.41 38.84 26.89
N LYS A 259 -31.57 39.53 27.69
CA LYS A 259 -31.62 39.40 29.16
C LYS A 259 -32.87 40.07 29.72
N ARG A 260 -33.89 39.25 30.04
CA ARG A 260 -35.09 39.70 30.79
C ARG A 260 -34.66 40.23 32.16
N VAL A 261 -34.78 41.54 32.36
CA VAL A 261 -34.62 42.18 33.67
C VAL A 261 -35.90 41.93 34.46
N TYR A 262 -35.83 41.14 35.53
CA TYR A 262 -36.92 41.03 36.50
C TYR A 262 -36.76 42.16 37.51
N THR A 263 -37.62 43.18 37.45
CA THR A 263 -37.73 44.19 38.51
C THR A 263 -38.71 43.67 39.56
N SER A 264 -38.23 43.43 40.78
CA SER A 264 -39.08 43.25 41.95
C SER A 264 -39.49 44.63 42.47
N ASN A 265 -40.78 44.93 42.44
CA ASN A 265 -41.32 46.10 43.12
C ASN A 265 -41.58 45.72 44.57
N GLU A 266 -40.83 46.31 45.50
CA GLU A 266 -41.19 46.41 46.93
C GLU A 266 -41.61 47.86 47.24
#